data_AF-A0A955QEP2-F1
#
_entry.id   AF-A0A955QEP2-F1
#
_cell.length_a   1.000
_cell.length_b   1.000
_cell.length_c   1.000
_cell.angle_alpha   90.00
_cell.angle_beta   90.00
_cell.angle_gamma   90.00
#
_symmetry.space_group_name_H-M   'P 1'
#
loop_
_entity.id
_entity.type
_entity.pdbx_description
1 polymer ?
#
loop_
_entity_poly.entity_id
_entity_poly.type
_entity_poly.pdbx_seq_one_letter_code
_entity_poly.pdbx_strand_id
1 'polypeptide(L)'
;MPTSFIKPAFENEDVSKSASVSPLGTDWLKMASGSLTTKLERFLADRLDTPFLAIDLEVVRSQFLLLQREFPNAAIHYAVKANPAREIIQVLAALGSRFDIASRYELDLCLSLGVPAAWISFGNTVKKSVD
;
A
#
# COMPACT_ATOMS: atom_id res chain seq x y z
N MET A 1 39.48 37.68 21.44
CA MET A 1 39.48 37.28 22.87
C MET A 1 38.04 37.37 23.38
N PRO A 2 37.64 36.47 24.30
CA PRO A 2 36.58 35.51 24.03
C PRO A 2 35.45 35.58 25.06
N THR A 3 34.27 35.02 24.78
CA THR A 3 33.51 34.37 25.85
C THR A 3 32.68 33.22 25.28
N SER A 4 33.06 32.06 25.79
CA SER A 4 32.49 30.74 25.69
C SER A 4 31.10 30.60 26.32
N PHE A 5 30.49 29.45 26.00
CA PHE A 5 29.91 28.48 26.95
C PHE A 5 28.38 28.32 27.02
N ILE A 6 28.01 27.04 26.84
CA ILE A 6 26.93 26.25 27.48
C ILE A 6 25.61 26.09 26.70
N LYS A 7 25.39 24.82 26.27
CA LYS A 7 24.10 24.20 25.91
C LYS A 7 23.04 24.48 26.98
N PRO A 8 21.76 24.68 26.63
CA PRO A 8 20.69 24.25 27.50
C PRO A 8 20.48 22.74 27.34
N ALA A 9 20.53 22.05 28.47
CA ALA A 9 19.91 20.75 28.66
C ALA A 9 18.43 20.85 28.29
N PHE A 10 17.93 19.91 27.49
CA PHE A 10 16.49 19.65 27.41
C PHE A 10 16.26 18.37 28.19
N GLU A 11 16.01 18.54 29.47
CA GLU A 11 15.58 17.49 30.38
C GLU A 11 14.35 18.00 31.15
N ASN A 12 13.40 17.09 31.29
CA ASN A 12 12.10 17.16 31.99
C ASN A 12 10.95 17.83 31.20
N GLU A 13 9.74 17.30 31.18
CA GLU A 13 9.13 16.13 31.83
C GLU A 13 7.75 15.93 31.17
N ASP A 14 7.21 14.71 31.29
CA ASP A 14 5.78 14.38 31.24
C ASP A 14 4.95 14.76 30.00
N VAL A 15 4.96 13.84 29.02
CA VAL A 15 3.75 13.52 28.25
C VAL A 15 3.28 12.11 28.62
N SER A 16 3.05 11.90 29.92
CA SER A 16 2.06 10.95 30.40
C SER A 16 0.66 11.53 30.17
N LYS A 17 0.22 11.58 28.92
CA LYS A 17 -1.21 11.63 28.57
C LYS A 17 -1.45 10.62 27.46
N SER A 18 -1.75 9.42 27.93
CA SER A 18 -2.52 8.37 27.28
C SER A 18 -3.47 8.87 26.19
N ALA A 19 -3.03 8.78 24.94
CA ALA A 19 -3.93 8.33 23.88
C ALA A 19 -3.60 6.85 23.70
N SER A 20 -4.46 5.99 24.25
CA SER A 20 -4.41 4.56 24.01
C SER A 20 -4.57 4.32 22.51
N VAL A 21 -3.46 4.18 21.79
CA VAL A 21 -3.47 3.46 20.52
C VAL A 21 -3.67 2.01 20.91
N SER A 22 -4.94 1.61 21.00
CA SER A 22 -5.28 0.20 20.97
C SER A 22 -4.74 -0.32 19.64
N PRO A 23 -3.75 -1.23 19.61
CA PRO A 23 -3.50 -1.98 18.39
C PRO A 23 -4.84 -2.59 18.03
N LEU A 24 -5.31 -2.38 16.79
CA LEU A 24 -6.49 -3.03 16.26
C LEU A 24 -6.58 -4.44 16.84
N GLY A 25 -7.67 -4.70 17.55
CA GLY A 25 -7.92 -5.98 18.17
C GLY A 25 -7.73 -7.12 17.18
N THR A 26 -7.72 -8.35 17.69
CA THR A 26 -7.58 -9.62 16.98
C THR A 26 -8.47 -9.83 15.75
N ASP A 27 -9.30 -8.85 15.36
CA ASP A 27 -10.11 -8.83 14.14
C ASP A 27 -9.30 -8.82 12.84
N TRP A 28 -8.10 -8.22 12.78
CA TRP A 28 -7.30 -8.32 11.56
C TRP A 28 -6.77 -9.75 11.34
N LEU A 29 -6.54 -10.53 12.41
CA LEU A 29 -6.22 -11.95 12.35
C LEU A 29 -7.42 -12.79 11.90
N LYS A 30 -8.65 -12.40 12.28
CA LYS A 30 -9.90 -13.02 11.79
C LYS A 30 -10.22 -12.64 10.34
N MET A 31 -9.84 -11.45 9.88
CA MET A 31 -9.94 -11.06 8.47
C MET A 31 -8.83 -11.65 7.60
N ALA A 32 -7.61 -11.77 8.14
CA ALA A 32 -6.48 -12.44 7.50
C ALA A 32 -6.62 -13.96 7.50
N SER A 33 -7.48 -14.53 8.36
CA SER A 33 -7.84 -15.95 8.32
C SER A 33 -8.77 -16.23 7.14
N GLY A 34 -8.23 -16.22 5.92
CA GLY A 34 -8.64 -17.04 4.76
C GLY A 34 -10.11 -17.19 4.39
N SER A 35 -11.03 -16.37 4.92
CA SER A 35 -12.46 -16.48 4.63
C SER A 35 -12.75 -15.81 3.31
N LEU A 36 -13.42 -16.53 2.41
CA LEU A 36 -13.92 -15.97 1.16
C LEU A 36 -14.88 -14.82 1.48
N THR A 37 -14.88 -13.79 0.64
CA THR A 37 -15.95 -12.79 0.68
C THR A 37 -17.23 -13.43 0.15
N THR A 38 -18.40 -13.02 0.65
CA THR A 38 -19.70 -13.50 0.14
C THR A 38 -19.84 -13.32 -1.38
N LYS A 39 -19.17 -12.29 -1.94
CA LYS A 39 -19.11 -12.06 -3.39
C LYS A 39 -18.30 -13.14 -4.10
N LEU A 40 -17.13 -13.51 -3.57
CA LEU A 40 -16.33 -14.60 -4.11
C LEU A 40 -17.01 -15.95 -3.90
N GLU A 41 -17.61 -16.23 -2.75
CA GLU A 41 -18.38 -17.47 -2.51
C GLU A 41 -19.46 -17.66 -3.57
N ARG A 42 -20.24 -16.61 -3.85
CA ARG A 42 -21.26 -16.64 -4.90
C ARG A 42 -20.66 -16.81 -6.29
N PHE A 43 -19.55 -16.14 -6.59
CA PHE A 43 -18.87 -16.27 -7.88
C PHE A 43 -18.31 -17.69 -8.10
N LEU A 44 -17.83 -18.34 -7.05
CA LEU A 44 -17.29 -19.70 -7.08
C LEU A 44 -18.38 -20.79 -7.04
N ALA A 45 -19.62 -20.43 -6.69
CA ALA A 45 -20.74 -21.36 -6.75
C ALA A 45 -21.09 -21.75 -8.20
N ASP A 46 -20.75 -20.91 -9.16
CA ASP A 46 -20.82 -21.22 -10.58
C ASP A 46 -19.66 -22.16 -10.96
N ARG A 47 -19.93 -23.18 -11.78
CA ARG A 47 -18.89 -24.11 -12.26
C ARG A 47 -18.00 -23.42 -13.29
N LEU A 48 -16.94 -22.80 -12.81
CA LEU A 48 -15.88 -22.21 -13.63
C LEU A 48 -14.83 -23.27 -14.00
N ASP A 49 -14.41 -23.27 -15.26
CA ASP A 49 -13.29 -24.09 -15.71
C ASP A 49 -11.99 -23.63 -15.05
N THR A 50 -11.17 -24.58 -14.59
CA THR A 50 -9.92 -24.32 -13.84
C THR A 50 -8.69 -24.65 -14.70
N PRO A 51 -7.53 -23.97 -14.47
CA PRO A 51 -7.24 -23.01 -13.39
C PRO A 51 -7.64 -21.57 -13.70
N PHE A 52 -8.10 -20.84 -12.68
CA PHE A 52 -8.37 -19.40 -12.74
C PHE A 52 -7.93 -18.69 -11.46
N LEU A 53 -7.79 -17.37 -11.53
CA LEU A 53 -7.53 -16.50 -10.39
C LEU A 53 -8.70 -15.51 -10.24
N ALA A 54 -9.38 -15.55 -9.10
CA ALA A 54 -10.44 -14.61 -8.76
C ALA A 54 -9.94 -13.63 -7.69
N ILE A 55 -10.14 -12.33 -7.93
CA ILE A 55 -9.69 -11.26 -7.03
C ILE A 55 -10.89 -10.36 -6.72
N ASP A 56 -11.17 -10.17 -5.43
CA ASP A 56 -12.17 -9.19 -5.02
C ASP A 56 -11.52 -7.81 -4.83
N LEU A 57 -11.77 -6.92 -5.79
CA LEU A 57 -11.24 -5.56 -5.77
C LEU A 57 -11.75 -4.73 -4.59
N GLU A 58 -12.87 -5.10 -3.97
CA GLU A 58 -13.36 -4.41 -2.78
C GLU A 58 -12.49 -4.69 -1.55
N VAL A 59 -11.91 -5.90 -1.48
CA VAL A 59 -10.88 -6.20 -0.48
C VAL A 59 -9.65 -5.34 -0.71
N VAL A 60 -9.18 -5.22 -1.96
CA VAL A 60 -8.04 -4.34 -2.29
C VAL A 60 -8.31 -2.89 -1.88
N ARG A 61 -9.48 -2.35 -2.21
CA ARG A 61 -9.91 -1.00 -1.81
C ARG A 61 -9.91 -0.83 -0.31
N SER A 62 -10.57 -1.74 0.43
CA SER A 62 -10.71 -1.63 1.88
C SER A 62 -9.36 -1.72 2.60
N GLN A 63 -8.46 -2.59 2.15
CA GLN A 63 -7.11 -2.69 2.71
C GLN A 63 -6.28 -1.44 2.44
N PHE A 64 -6.38 -0.86 1.24
CA PHE A 64 -5.70 0.40 0.94
C PHE A 64 -6.20 1.54 1.82
N LEU A 65 -7.52 1.70 1.96
CA LEU A 65 -8.12 2.74 2.80
C LEU A 65 -7.77 2.56 4.28
N LEU A 66 -7.70 1.31 4.75
CA LEU A 66 -7.23 1.00 6.10
C LEU A 66 -5.78 1.46 6.28
N LEU A 67 -4.89 1.11 5.35
CA LEU A 67 -3.49 1.51 5.43
C LEU A 67 -3.33 3.03 5.40
N GLN A 68 -4.12 3.72 4.56
CA GLN A 68 -4.12 5.18 4.49
C GLN A 68 -4.59 5.83 5.80
N ARG A 69 -5.60 5.24 6.45
CA ARG A 69 -6.10 5.70 7.75
C ARG A 69 -5.06 5.54 8.85
N GLU A 70 -4.39 4.39 8.90
CA GLU A 70 -3.40 4.09 9.96
C GLU A 70 -2.08 4.85 9.76
N PHE A 71 -1.74 5.23 8.52
CA PHE A 71 -0.52 5.97 8.20
C PHE A 71 -0.83 7.28 7.43
N PRO A 72 -1.47 8.27 8.07
CA PRO A 72 -1.99 9.45 7.38
C PRO A 72 -0.92 10.35 6.74
N ASN A 73 0.34 10.25 7.20
CA ASN A 73 1.46 11.05 6.70
C ASN A 73 2.36 10.28 5.72
N ALA A 74 2.05 9.02 5.41
CA ALA A 74 2.85 8.19 4.52
C ALA A 74 2.22 8.11 3.13
N ALA A 75 3.05 8.24 2.09
CA ALA A 75 2.62 7.88 0.75
C ALA A 75 2.67 6.35 0.59
N ILE A 76 1.57 5.75 0.14
CA ILE A 76 1.49 4.32 -0.09
C ILE A 76 1.91 4.03 -1.52
N HIS A 77 2.95 3.20 -1.68
CA HIS A 77 3.43 2.73 -2.98
C HIS A 77 3.08 1.25 -3.15
N TYR A 78 2.17 0.95 -4.09
CA TYR A 78 1.86 -0.43 -4.44
C TYR A 78 2.97 -1.02 -5.32
N ALA A 79 3.55 -2.13 -4.89
CA ALA A 79 4.56 -2.84 -5.66
C ALA A 79 3.90 -3.64 -6.80
N VAL A 80 4.01 -3.16 -8.03
CA VAL A 80 3.31 -3.72 -9.21
C VAL A 80 3.70 -5.18 -9.46
N LYS A 81 4.95 -5.55 -9.16
CA LYS A 81 5.48 -6.92 -9.25
C LYS A 81 4.68 -7.96 -8.47
N ALA A 82 3.92 -7.54 -7.44
CA ALA A 82 3.10 -8.47 -6.65
C ALA A 82 1.91 -9.00 -7.45
N ASN A 83 1.26 -8.12 -8.23
CA ASN A 83 0.20 -8.48 -9.16
C ASN A 83 -0.05 -7.31 -10.14
N PRO A 84 0.34 -7.43 -11.43
CA PRO A 84 0.20 -6.36 -12.42
C PRO A 84 -1.21 -6.31 -13.06
N ALA A 85 -2.25 -6.83 -12.41
CA ALA A 85 -3.62 -6.75 -12.93
C ALA A 85 -4.05 -5.28 -13.11
N ARG A 86 -4.58 -4.96 -14.30
CA ARG A 86 -4.98 -3.59 -14.67
C ARG A 86 -6.02 -3.02 -13.71
N GLU A 87 -6.94 -3.86 -13.30
CA GLU A 87 -8.06 -3.53 -12.42
C GLU A 87 -7.59 -3.14 -11.01
N ILE A 88 -6.54 -3.79 -10.50
CA ILE A 88 -5.92 -3.43 -9.22
C ILE A 88 -5.29 -2.04 -9.32
N ILE A 89 -4.49 -1.81 -10.38
CA ILE A 89 -3.81 -0.53 -10.59
C ILE A 89 -4.83 0.60 -10.75
N GLN A 90 -5.91 0.40 -11.52
CA GLN A 90 -6.98 1.39 -11.68
C GLN A 90 -7.67 1.73 -10.36
N VAL A 91 -8.04 0.72 -9.57
CA VAL A 91 -8.68 0.94 -8.26
C VAL A 91 -7.75 1.73 -7.34
N LEU A 92 -6.48 1.33 -7.24
CA LEU A 92 -5.51 1.99 -6.37
C LEU A 92 -5.15 3.40 -6.85
N ALA A 93 -5.01 3.62 -8.16
CA ALA A 93 -4.76 4.93 -8.73
C ALA A 93 -5.91 5.91 -8.44
N ALA A 94 -7.17 5.45 -8.58
CA ALA A 94 -8.36 6.23 -8.26
C ALA A 94 -8.45 6.61 -6.77
N LEU A 95 -7.82 5.83 -5.88
CA LEU A 95 -7.74 6.09 -4.44
C LEU A 95 -6.53 6.97 -4.05
N GLY A 96 -5.69 7.36 -5.02
CA GLY A 96 -4.49 8.18 -4.77
C GLY A 96 -3.25 7.39 -4.36
N SER A 97 -3.21 6.08 -4.64
CA SER A 97 -1.98 5.28 -4.47
C SER A 97 -0.88 5.76 -5.42
N ARG A 98 0.36 5.62 -4.95
CA ARG A 98 1.57 5.64 -5.78
C ARG A 98 1.96 4.21 -6.14
N PHE A 99 2.94 4.06 -7.04
CA PHE A 99 3.36 2.76 -7.56
C PHE A 99 4.87 2.60 -7.49
N ASP A 100 5.32 1.40 -7.12
CA ASP A 100 6.71 0.98 -7.23
C ASP A 100 6.82 -0.11 -8.30
N ILE A 101 7.66 0.14 -9.29
CA ILE A 101 7.88 -0.72 -10.45
C ILE A 101 9.30 -1.29 -10.44
N ALA A 102 9.46 -2.45 -11.05
CA ALA A 102 10.73 -3.15 -11.21
C ALA A 102 11.17 -3.29 -12.68
N SER A 103 10.32 -2.91 -13.64
CA SER A 103 10.59 -3.06 -15.07
C SER A 103 9.92 -1.97 -15.94
N ARG A 104 10.43 -1.79 -17.17
CA ARG A 104 9.78 -0.96 -18.20
C ARG A 104 8.35 -1.37 -18.50
N TYR A 105 8.07 -2.67 -18.55
CA TYR A 105 6.72 -3.16 -18.85
C TYR A 105 5.70 -2.66 -17.81
N GLU A 106 6.08 -2.64 -16.53
CA GLU A 106 5.23 -2.11 -15.47
C GLU A 106 5.11 -0.58 -15.54
N LEU A 107 6.16 0.12 -15.97
CA LEU A 107 6.10 1.55 -16.27
C LEU A 107 5.04 1.84 -17.34
N ASP A 108 5.17 1.19 -18.49
CA ASP A 108 4.27 1.36 -19.64
C ASP A 108 2.83 1.01 -19.26
N LEU A 109 2.65 -0.06 -18.47
CA LEU A 109 1.36 -0.45 -17.93
C LEU A 109 0.74 0.66 -17.08
N CYS A 110 1.45 1.19 -16.08
CA CYS A 110 0.96 2.26 -15.22
C CYS A 110 0.64 3.53 -16.01
N LEU A 111 1.53 3.94 -16.93
CA LEU A 111 1.31 5.11 -17.79
C LEU A 111 0.09 4.92 -18.70
N SER A 112 -0.10 3.73 -19.28
CA SER A 112 -1.27 3.41 -20.12
C SER A 112 -2.61 3.50 -19.36
N LEU A 113 -2.56 3.40 -18.03
CA LEU A 113 -3.72 3.49 -17.14
C LEU A 113 -3.91 4.90 -16.57
N GLY A 114 -3.12 5.89 -17.02
CA GLY A 114 -3.24 7.28 -16.61
C GLY A 114 -2.59 7.61 -15.27
N VAL A 115 -1.74 6.73 -14.73
CA VAL A 115 -0.98 7.01 -13.51
C VAL A 115 0.04 8.13 -13.81
N PRO A 116 0.05 9.24 -13.05
CA PRO A 116 1.04 10.30 -13.24
C PRO A 116 2.46 9.76 -13.03
N ALA A 117 3.39 10.09 -13.92
CA ALA A 117 4.79 9.66 -13.80
C ALA A 117 5.42 10.08 -12.45
N ALA A 118 5.02 11.23 -11.90
CA ALA A 118 5.46 11.71 -10.58
C ALA A 118 5.02 10.81 -9.39
N TRP A 119 4.13 9.86 -9.62
CA TRP A 119 3.64 8.90 -8.62
C TRP A 119 4.28 7.51 -8.79
N ILE A 120 5.25 7.37 -9.70
CA ILE A 120 5.92 6.10 -9.99
C ILE A 120 7.36 6.14 -9.49
N SER A 121 7.74 5.13 -8.71
CA SER A 121 9.11 4.87 -8.26
C SER A 121 9.67 3.66 -9.02
N PHE A 122 10.94 3.74 -9.45
CA PHE A 122 11.63 2.59 -10.06
C PHE A 122 12.56 1.93 -9.04
N GLY A 123 12.00 0.97 -8.31
CA GLY A 123 12.60 0.30 -7.16
C GLY A 123 13.69 -0.74 -7.47
N ASN A 124 13.88 -1.15 -8.73
CA ASN A 124 14.92 -2.14 -9.05
C ASN A 124 16.34 -1.58 -8.88
N THR A 125 17.19 -2.30 -8.14
CA THR A 125 18.56 -1.88 -7.78
C THR A 125 19.50 -1.87 -8.99
N VAL A 126 19.31 -2.79 -9.92
CA VAL A 126 20.07 -2.86 -11.18
C VAL A 126 19.16 -2.45 -12.32
N LYS A 127 19.54 -1.37 -13.00
CA LYS A 127 18.82 -0.83 -14.17
C LYS A 127 19.70 -1.05 -15.40
N LYS A 128 19.16 -1.64 -16.47
CA LYS A 128 19.93 -1.76 -17.71
C LYS A 128 20.01 -0.37 -18.37
N SER A 129 21.02 -0.13 -19.20
CA SER A 129 21.09 1.11 -19.99
C SER A 129 19.88 1.29 -20.92
N VAL A 130 19.29 0.16 -21.30
CA VAL A 130 18.08 0.08 -22.10
C VAL A 130 16.83 0.00 -21.24
N ASP A 131 16.86 0.32 -19.94
CA ASP A 131 15.70 0.60 -19.05
C ASP A 131 15.54 2.11 -18.80
#